data_AF-A0A4Y9XN77-F1
#
_entry.id   AF-A0A4Y9XN77-F1
#
_cell.length_a   1.000
_cell.length_b   1.000
_cell.length_c   1.000
_cell.angle_alpha   90.00
_cell.angle_beta   90.00
_cell.angle_gamma   90.00
#
_symmetry.space_group_name_H-M   'P 1'
#
loop_
_entity.id
_entity.type
_entity.pdbx_description
1 polymer ?
#
loop_
_entity_poly.entity_id
_entity_poly.type
_entity_poly.pdbx_seq_one_letter_code
_entity_poly.pdbx_strand_id
1 'polypeptide(L)'
;APCELSALGALKALFVRRIAEEQAAPDPTQNLSFNLNLTDEQQRSRAQVPLPYAHEGKPTEQTTVPLPAAILYDPDSADDLDDDDPDEDLDI
;
A
#
# COMPACT_ATOMS: atom_id res chain seq x y z
N ALA A 1 18.13 10.67 -20.70
CA ALA A 1 17.22 11.81 -20.47
C ALA A 1 15.94 11.27 -19.83
N PRO A 2 15.35 11.94 -18.84
CA PRO A 2 14.07 11.53 -18.30
C PRO A 2 12.99 11.64 -19.39
N CYS A 3 12.13 10.64 -19.48
CA CYS A 3 11.04 10.59 -20.45
C CYS A 3 9.76 11.10 -19.77
N GLU A 4 9.13 12.11 -20.38
CA GLU A 4 7.84 12.64 -19.92
C GLU A 4 6.73 11.60 -20.13
N LEU A 5 5.85 11.44 -19.13
CA LEU A 5 4.71 10.51 -19.21
C LEU A 5 3.82 10.78 -20.43
N SER A 6 3.75 12.03 -20.87
CA SER A 6 3.01 12.44 -22.07
C SER A 6 3.57 11.85 -23.37
N ALA A 7 4.85 11.49 -23.40
CA ALA A 7 5.51 10.86 -24.56
C ALA A 7 5.14 9.38 -24.72
N LEU A 8 4.56 8.74 -23.71
CA LEU A 8 4.15 7.33 -23.71
C LEU A 8 2.76 7.13 -24.34
N GLY A 9 2.45 7.86 -25.41
CA GLY A 9 1.13 7.85 -26.06
C GLY A 9 0.71 6.47 -26.61
N ALA A 10 1.66 5.64 -27.03
CA ALA A 10 1.41 4.27 -27.49
C ALA A 10 0.88 3.35 -26.37
N LEU A 11 1.18 3.69 -25.11
CA LEU A 11 0.74 2.94 -23.93
C LEU A 11 -0.69 3.33 -23.49
N LYS A 12 -1.30 4.36 -24.10
CA LYS A 12 -2.68 4.78 -23.78
C LYS A 12 -3.68 3.64 -23.87
N ALA A 13 -3.51 2.73 -24.84
CA ALA A 13 -4.39 1.57 -24.99
C ALA A 13 -4.35 0.61 -23.80
N LEU A 14 -3.23 0.56 -23.05
CA LEU A 14 -3.13 -0.24 -21.82
C LEU A 14 -3.77 0.48 -20.61
N PHE A 15 -3.84 1.82 -20.66
CA PHE A 15 -4.49 2.64 -19.63
C PHE A 15 -5.98 2.86 -19.88
N VAL A 16 -6.48 2.53 -21.07
CA VAL A 16 -7.92 2.36 -21.29
C VAL A 16 -8.30 1.10 -20.53
N ARG A 17 -8.78 1.30 -19.29
CA ARG A 17 -9.41 0.26 -18.50
C ARG A 17 -10.42 -0.43 -19.41
N ARG A 18 -10.13 -1.67 -19.80
CA ARG A 18 -11.12 -2.50 -20.45
C ARG A 18 -12.22 -2.58 -19.42
N ILE A 19 -13.33 -1.89 -19.66
CA ILE A 19 -14.58 -2.21 -18.99
C ILE A 19 -14.92 -3.58 -19.56
N ALA A 20 -14.27 -4.61 -19.02
CA ALA A 20 -14.93 -5.88 -18.93
C ALA A 20 -16.26 -5.55 -18.27
N GLU A 21 -17.35 -6.04 -18.85
CA GLU A 21 -18.60 -6.18 -18.12
C GLU A 21 -18.32 -7.16 -16.98
N GLU A 22 -17.59 -6.71 -15.96
CA GLU A 22 -17.80 -7.14 -14.59
C GLU A 22 -19.28 -6.88 -14.39
N GLN A 23 -20.09 -7.92 -14.58
CA GLN A 23 -21.36 -8.03 -13.87
C GLN A 23 -21.03 -7.59 -12.46
N ALA A 24 -21.54 -6.42 -12.05
CA ALA A 24 -21.15 -5.80 -10.80
C ALA A 24 -21.32 -6.85 -9.71
N ALA A 25 -20.20 -7.47 -9.31
CA ALA A 25 -20.22 -8.46 -8.27
C ALA A 25 -20.86 -7.76 -7.07
N PRO A 26 -21.77 -8.42 -6.36
CA PRO A 26 -22.40 -7.79 -5.20
C PRO A 26 -21.27 -7.28 -4.31
N ASP A 27 -21.37 -6.00 -3.92
CA ASP A 27 -20.34 -5.39 -3.09
C ASP A 27 -20.12 -6.30 -1.87
N PRO A 28 -18.90 -6.82 -1.67
CA PRO A 28 -18.63 -7.84 -0.65
C PRO A 28 -18.92 -7.33 0.76
N THR A 29 -19.06 -6.01 0.94
CA THR A 29 -19.35 -5.37 2.21
C THR A 29 -20.84 -5.26 2.54
N GLN A 30 -21.74 -5.65 1.63
CA GLN A 30 -23.20 -5.42 1.75
C GLN A 30 -23.90 -6.25 2.84
N ASN A 31 -23.37 -7.42 3.21
CA ASN A 31 -24.02 -8.36 4.16
C ASN A 31 -23.33 -8.42 5.53
N LEU A 32 -22.59 -7.38 5.89
CA LEU A 32 -21.86 -7.33 7.16
C LEU A 32 -22.75 -6.74 8.25
N SER A 33 -22.60 -7.23 9.48
CA SER A 33 -23.26 -6.67 10.67
C SER A 33 -22.68 -5.32 11.10
N PHE A 34 -21.65 -4.84 10.40
CA PHE A 34 -20.94 -3.60 10.63
C PHE A 34 -20.53 -2.97 9.30
N ASN A 35 -20.40 -1.64 9.27
CA ASN A 35 -20.04 -0.91 8.07
C ASN A 35 -18.51 -0.84 7.91
N LEU A 36 -18.01 -1.30 6.76
CA LEU A 36 -16.59 -1.19 6.37
C LEU A 36 -16.26 0.08 5.59
N ASN A 37 -17.27 0.83 5.17
CA ASN A 37 -17.11 2.06 4.40
C ASN A 37 -17.06 3.28 5.34
N LEU A 38 -16.25 4.27 4.97
CA LEU A 38 -16.21 5.56 5.63
C LEU A 38 -17.00 6.58 4.82
N THR A 39 -17.76 7.44 5.50
CA THR A 39 -18.27 8.66 4.87
C THR A 39 -17.13 9.65 4.65
N ASP A 40 -17.34 10.61 3.74
CA ASP A 40 -16.36 11.67 3.48
C ASP A 40 -15.97 12.43 4.77
N GLU A 41 -16.93 12.64 5.66
CA GLU A 41 -16.70 13.28 6.95
C GLU A 41 -15.83 12.44 7.87
N GLN A 42 -16.08 11.13 7.95
CA GLN A 42 -15.29 10.19 8.75
C GLN A 42 -13.86 10.06 8.21
N GLN A 43 -13.70 10.02 6.89
CA GLN A 43 -12.39 9.98 6.26
C GLN A 43 -11.58 11.25 6.56
N ARG A 44 -12.22 12.43 6.48
CA ARG A 44 -11.61 13.72 6.86
C ARG A 44 -11.21 13.74 8.33
N SER A 45 -12.09 13.27 9.22
CA SER A 45 -11.82 13.19 10.66
C SER A 45 -10.64 12.26 10.95
N ARG A 46 -10.62 11.05 10.37
CA ARG A 46 -9.52 10.08 10.52
C ARG A 46 -8.17 10.67 10.09
N ALA A 47 -8.13 11.43 9.00
CA ALA A 47 -6.90 12.04 8.49
C ALA A 47 -6.33 13.13 9.41
N GLN A 48 -7.13 13.67 10.33
CA GLN A 48 -6.70 14.70 11.29
C GLN A 48 -6.21 14.10 12.62
N VAL A 49 -6.40 12.79 12.84
CA VAL A 49 -5.99 12.13 14.08
C VAL A 49 -4.46 12.16 14.17
N PRO A 50 -3.87 12.80 15.20
CA PRO A 50 -2.43 12.82 15.37
C PRO A 50 -1.91 11.39 15.58
N LEU A 51 -0.96 10.98 14.74
CA LEU A 51 -0.34 9.67 14.86
C LEU A 51 0.62 9.68 16.07
N PRO A 52 0.46 8.78 17.04
CA PRO A 52 1.43 8.64 18.12
C PRO A 52 2.77 8.20 17.53
N TYR A 53 3.87 8.79 18.00
CA TYR A 53 5.22 8.50 17.51
C TYR A 53 5.46 8.74 16.02
N ALA A 54 4.61 9.52 15.35
CA ALA A 54 4.99 10.07 14.06
C ALA A 54 6.19 11.01 14.28
N HIS A 55 7.38 10.47 14.04
CA HIS A 55 8.58 11.24 13.87
C HIS A 55 8.36 12.11 12.63
N GLU A 56 7.77 13.29 12.81
CA GLU A 56 7.96 14.39 11.88
C GLU A 56 9.48 14.41 11.66
N GLY A 57 9.95 14.20 10.44
CA GLY A 57 11.36 13.99 10.10
C GLY A 57 12.27 15.18 10.38
N LYS A 58 12.02 15.95 11.45
CA LYS A 58 13.00 16.76 12.15
C LYS A 58 14.23 15.89 12.32
N PRO A 59 15.33 16.21 11.62
CA PRO A 59 16.58 15.54 11.88
C PRO A 59 16.82 15.73 13.37
N THR A 60 16.88 14.62 14.10
CA THR A 60 17.35 14.65 15.48
C THR A 60 18.71 15.34 15.39
N GLU A 61 18.85 16.55 15.94
CA GLU A 61 20.10 17.33 15.95
C GLU A 61 21.20 16.63 16.78
N GLN A 62 21.09 15.31 16.99
CA GLN A 62 21.99 14.48 17.79
C GLN A 62 22.64 13.32 17.02
N THR A 63 22.44 13.18 15.70
CA THR A 63 23.20 12.17 14.93
C THR A 63 24.26 12.84 14.06
N THR A 64 25.25 13.44 14.70
CA THR A 64 26.50 13.90 14.07
C THR A 64 27.42 12.73 13.74
N VAL A 65 26.97 11.71 12.98
CA VAL A 65 27.87 10.84 12.21
C VAL A 65 27.04 10.13 11.11
N PRO A 66 27.38 10.25 9.82
CA PRO A 66 26.86 9.35 8.80
C PRO A 66 27.58 8.00 8.95
N LEU A 67 27.19 7.19 9.93
CA LEU A 67 27.47 5.77 9.86
C LEU A 67 26.59 5.20 8.74
N PRO A 68 27.10 4.30 7.87
CA PRO A 68 26.24 3.57 6.96
C PRO A 68 25.24 2.79 7.82
N ALA A 69 23.98 3.22 7.81
CA ALA A 69 22.89 2.49 8.43
C ALA A 69 22.66 1.23 7.59
N ALA A 70 23.51 0.24 7.78
CA ALA A 70 23.40 -1.05 7.16
C ALA A 70 22.59 -1.95 8.11
N ILE A 71 21.43 -2.39 7.66
CA ILE A 71 20.73 -3.51 8.30
C ILE A 71 21.47 -4.76 7.82
N LEU A 72 22.37 -5.29 8.65
CA LEU A 72 22.99 -6.58 8.40
C LEU A 72 22.04 -7.67 8.88
N TYR A 73 21.30 -8.22 7.94
CA TYR A 73 20.44 -9.38 8.15
C TYR A 73 21.13 -10.62 7.61
N ASP A 74 21.20 -11.68 8.40
CA ASP A 74 21.64 -13.01 7.99
C ASP A 74 20.40 -13.91 8.03
N PRO A 75 19.90 -14.40 6.88
CA PRO A 75 18.68 -15.17 6.86
C PRO A 75 18.86 -16.47 7.64
N ASP A 76 17.92 -16.77 8.52
CA ASP A 76 17.93 -17.97 9.35
C ASP A 76 16.79 -18.92 9.00
N SER A 77 16.80 -20.11 9.60
CA SER A 77 15.76 -21.12 9.43
C SER A 77 14.45 -20.78 10.16
N ALA A 78 14.24 -19.52 10.51
CA ALA A 78 12.96 -18.99 10.95
C ALA A 78 12.31 -18.11 9.86
N ASP A 79 13.05 -17.72 8.82
CA ASP A 79 12.53 -16.99 7.66
C ASP A 79 11.74 -17.86 6.68
N ASP A 80 11.90 -19.17 6.74
CA ASP A 80 11.15 -20.18 5.98
C ASP A 80 9.97 -20.75 6.79
N LEU A 81 9.78 -20.27 8.04
CA LEU A 81 8.66 -20.72 8.89
C LEU A 81 7.33 -20.07 8.51
N ASP A 82 7.32 -19.11 7.58
CA ASP A 82 6.12 -18.54 6.96
C ASP A 82 6.01 -18.80 5.44
N ASP A 83 6.64 -19.90 4.96
CA ASP A 83 6.57 -20.40 3.57
C ASP A 83 5.13 -20.69 3.04
N ASP A 84 4.10 -20.57 3.89
CA ASP A 84 2.70 -20.58 3.45
C ASP A 84 2.38 -19.20 2.85
N ASP A 85 2.72 -18.99 1.57
CA ASP A 85 2.26 -17.82 0.81
C ASP A 85 0.72 -17.78 0.91
N PRO A 86 0.12 -16.77 1.58
CA PRO A 86 -1.31 -16.73 1.81
C PRO A 86 -2.12 -16.57 0.50
N ASP A 87 -1.44 -16.44 -0.64
CA ASP A 87 -2.04 -16.46 -1.97
C ASP A 87 -2.17 -17.87 -2.59
N GLU A 88 -1.56 -18.91 -2.01
CA GLU A 88 -1.52 -20.28 -2.58
C GLU A 88 -2.89 -20.98 -2.54
N ASP A 89 -3.74 -20.63 -1.56
CA ASP A 89 -5.14 -21.08 -1.44
C ASP A 89 -6.15 -20.14 -2.15
N LEU A 90 -5.71 -19.09 -2.85
CA LEU A 90 -6.59 -18.15 -3.55
C LEU A 90 -6.89 -18.63 -4.98
N ASP A 91 -7.77 -19.63 -5.09
CA ASP A 91 -8.44 -19.97 -6.35
C ASP A 91 -9.43 -18.86 -6.75
N ILE A 92 -9.00 -17.88 -7.57
CA ILE A 92 -9.84 -16.84 -8.20
C ILE A 92 -10.00 -17.02 -9.71
#